data_AF-A0A925FKF1-F1
#
_entry.id   AF-A0A925FKF1-F1
#
_cell.length_a   1.000
_cell.length_b   1.000
_cell.length_c   1.000
_cell.angle_alpha   90.00
_cell.angle_beta   90.00
_cell.angle_gamma   90.00
#
_symmetry.space_group_name_H-M   'P 1'
#
loop_
_entity.id
_entity.type
_entity.pdbx_description
1 polymer ?
#
loop_
_entity_poly.entity_id
_entity_poly.type
_entity_poly.pdbx_seq_one_letter_code
_entity_poly.pdbx_strand_id
1 'polypeptide(L)'
;MTGREWLAIGGWRTAVKTESKNISKLQRGFSLLELMIAMFIMIILLSVALPTYQRSVQHARETVLKENLWQMRRAIDQFAADKGKLPQSVDELVEGKYLREKPIDPISEKNEWTEIQGEDPSSPDAEEGMKDVKSLAEGEDSEGKKYEEY
;
A
#
# COMPACT_ATOMS: atom_id res chain seq x y z
N MET A 1 42.04 -82.83 -61.69
CA MET A 1 41.70 -83.29 -60.33
C MET A 1 41.37 -82.07 -59.49
N THR A 2 40.14 -82.06 -58.96
CA THR A 2 39.65 -81.33 -57.77
C THR A 2 39.86 -79.81 -57.70
N GLY A 3 38.84 -78.96 -57.64
CA GLY A 3 37.42 -79.23 -57.51
C GLY A 3 36.60 -78.00 -57.12
N ARG A 4 35.29 -78.29 -56.97
CA ARG A 4 34.28 -77.60 -56.15
C ARG A 4 33.67 -76.31 -56.75
N GLU A 5 32.68 -76.55 -57.59
CA GLU A 5 31.27 -76.11 -57.43
C GLU A 5 30.94 -75.17 -56.24
N TRP A 6 30.15 -74.11 -56.48
CA TRP A 6 28.70 -74.00 -56.18
C TRP A 6 28.24 -72.52 -56.24
N LEU A 7 27.29 -72.26 -57.15
CA LEU A 7 26.06 -71.46 -57.04
C LEU A 7 26.01 -70.04 -56.42
N ALA A 8 25.68 -69.11 -57.31
CA ALA A 8 24.43 -68.35 -57.35
C ALA A 8 24.13 -67.22 -56.34
N ILE A 9 23.19 -66.39 -56.81
CA ILE A 9 22.16 -65.61 -56.10
C ILE A 9 22.54 -64.40 -55.23
N GLY A 10 22.06 -63.25 -55.67
CA GLY A 10 21.39 -62.30 -54.77
C GLY A 10 21.90 -60.87 -54.84
N GLY A 11 21.22 -60.03 -55.64
CA GLY A 11 21.29 -58.58 -55.47
C GLY A 11 20.52 -58.15 -54.22
N TRP A 12 21.18 -57.44 -53.30
CA TRP A 12 20.55 -56.88 -52.10
C TRP A 12 21.03 -55.43 -51.97
N ARG A 13 20.22 -54.50 -52.51
CA ARG A 13 20.28 -53.08 -52.14
C ARG A 13 19.97 -53.01 -50.64
N THR A 14 20.98 -52.77 -49.80
CA THR A 14 20.72 -52.53 -48.38
C THR A 14 20.36 -51.05 -48.19
N ALA A 15 19.06 -50.79 -48.14
CA ALA A 15 18.54 -49.53 -47.64
C ALA A 15 19.09 -49.30 -46.23
N VAL A 16 19.85 -48.22 -46.04
CA VAL A 16 20.25 -47.75 -44.72
C VAL A 16 18.99 -47.35 -43.97
N LYS A 17 18.59 -48.16 -42.99
CA LYS A 17 17.48 -47.86 -42.08
C LYS A 17 17.96 -46.79 -41.11
N THR A 18 17.64 -45.53 -41.36
CA THR A 18 17.88 -44.44 -40.41
C THR A 18 16.97 -44.64 -39.20
N GLU A 19 17.55 -45.15 -38.12
CA GLU A 19 16.87 -45.34 -36.85
C GLU A 19 16.72 -43.97 -36.17
N SER A 20 15.54 -43.37 -36.32
CA SER A 20 15.18 -42.13 -35.62
C SER A 20 15.08 -42.42 -34.13
N LYS A 21 16.13 -42.09 -33.36
CA LYS A 21 16.09 -42.08 -31.89
C LYS A 21 15.05 -41.05 -31.45
N ASN A 22 13.84 -41.51 -31.17
CA ASN A 22 12.86 -40.74 -30.42
C ASN A 22 13.41 -40.55 -29.00
N ILE A 23 13.99 -39.38 -28.72
CA ILE A 23 14.28 -38.97 -27.36
C ILE A 23 12.94 -38.58 -26.73
N SER A 24 12.25 -39.56 -26.13
CA SER A 24 11.13 -39.27 -25.25
C SER A 24 11.63 -38.37 -24.13
N LYS A 25 11.21 -37.10 -24.13
CA LYS A 25 11.41 -36.21 -22.98
C LYS A 25 10.76 -36.90 -21.78
N LEU A 26 11.57 -37.40 -20.86
CA LEU A 26 11.10 -37.83 -19.54
C LEU A 26 10.42 -36.60 -18.91
N GLN A 27 9.09 -36.58 -18.90
CA GLN A 27 8.35 -35.63 -18.09
C GLN A 27 8.62 -35.99 -16.63
N ARG A 28 9.62 -35.34 -16.02
CA ARG A 28 9.81 -35.38 -14.57
C ARG A 28 8.65 -34.62 -13.95
N GLY A 29 7.80 -35.32 -13.22
CA GLY A 29 6.81 -34.70 -12.34
C GLY A 29 7.52 -33.96 -11.21
N PHE A 30 6.93 -32.87 -10.73
CA PHE A 30 7.43 -32.13 -9.56
C PHE A 30 7.49 -33.05 -8.33
N SER A 31 8.60 -32.96 -7.59
CA SER A 31 8.71 -33.68 -6.32
C SER A 31 7.94 -32.93 -5.22
N LEU A 32 7.37 -33.64 -4.25
CA LEU A 32 6.77 -33.02 -3.05
C LEU A 32 7.76 -32.07 -2.35
N LEU A 33 9.04 -32.46 -2.34
CA LEU A 33 10.12 -31.69 -1.75
C LEU A 33 10.34 -30.34 -2.45
N GLU A 34 10.13 -30.26 -3.77
CA GLU A 34 10.27 -29.01 -4.53
C GLU A 34 9.18 -28.01 -4.16
N LEU A 35 7.93 -28.47 -4.00
CA LEU A 35 6.84 -27.64 -3.50
C LEU A 35 7.12 -27.19 -2.05
N MET A 36 7.67 -28.06 -1.20
CA MET A 36 8.02 -27.70 0.18
C MET A 36 9.09 -26.60 0.24
N ILE A 37 10.16 -26.73 -0.56
CA ILE A 37 11.21 -25.70 -0.63
C ILE A 37 10.64 -24.39 -1.19
N ALA A 38 9.80 -24.45 -2.22
CA ALA A 38 9.17 -23.27 -2.79
C ALA A 38 8.30 -22.53 -1.75
N MET A 39 7.46 -23.25 -1.00
CA MET A 39 6.65 -22.66 0.07
C MET A 39 7.52 -22.11 1.21
N PHE A 40 8.61 -22.79 1.56
CA PHE A 40 9.54 -22.33 2.58
C PHE A 40 10.17 -20.98 2.22
N ILE A 41 10.66 -20.85 0.99
CA ILE A 41 11.20 -19.57 0.48
C ILE A 41 10.10 -18.49 0.43
N MET A 42 8.89 -18.85 0.03
CA MET A 42 7.75 -17.92 -0.01
C MET A 42 7.44 -17.34 1.38
N ILE A 43 7.42 -18.17 2.43
CA ILE A 43 7.17 -17.73 3.81
C ILE A 43 8.25 -16.74 4.27
N ILE A 44 9.53 -17.05 4.00
CA ILE A 44 10.65 -16.17 4.36
C ILE A 44 10.50 -14.79 3.70
N LEU A 45 10.16 -14.77 2.40
CA LEU A 45 9.96 -13.52 1.67
C LEU A 45 8.78 -12.71 2.22
N LEU A 46 7.64 -13.36 2.48
CA LEU A 46 6.46 -12.71 3.04
C LEU A 46 6.74 -12.11 4.43
N SER A 47 7.52 -12.81 5.25
CA SER A 47 7.92 -12.33 6.59
C SER A 47 8.65 -10.98 6.55
N VAL A 48 9.44 -10.70 5.52
CA VAL A 48 10.18 -9.44 5.37
C VAL A 48 9.36 -8.41 4.59
N ALA A 49 8.55 -8.84 3.62
CA ALA A 49 7.78 -7.93 2.77
C ALA A 49 6.66 -7.21 3.52
N LEU A 50 5.87 -7.90 4.35
CA LEU A 50 4.71 -7.33 5.04
C LEU A 50 5.00 -6.10 5.93
N PRO A 51 6.00 -6.13 6.85
CA PRO A 51 6.25 -4.99 7.73
C PRO A 51 6.69 -3.74 6.97
N THR A 52 7.42 -3.90 5.86
CA THR A 52 7.89 -2.76 5.05
C THR A 52 6.74 -2.03 4.35
N TYR A 53 5.76 -2.77 3.84
CA TYR A 53 4.58 -2.19 3.19
C TYR A 53 3.74 -1.38 4.19
N GLN A 54 3.48 -1.93 5.38
CA GLN A 54 2.68 -1.27 6.41
C GLN A 54 3.29 0.07 6.84
N ARG A 55 4.62 0.14 7.02
CA ARG A 55 5.30 1.39 7.38
C ARG A 55 5.15 2.48 6.32
N SER A 56 5.28 2.13 5.03
CA SER A 56 5.11 3.10 3.94
C SER A 56 3.69 3.67 3.88
N VAL A 57 2.69 2.81 4.08
CA VAL A 57 1.28 3.23 4.10
C VAL A 57 1.01 4.11 5.32
N GLN A 58 1.54 3.74 6.48
CA GLN A 58 1.38 4.51 7.72
C GLN A 58 1.97 5.92 7.57
N HIS A 59 3.20 6.06 7.07
CA HIS A 59 3.81 7.37 6.84
C HIS A 59 3.03 8.23 5.85
N ALA A 60 2.44 7.63 4.82
CA ALA A 60 1.59 8.37 3.89
C ALA A 60 0.34 8.90 4.59
N ARG A 61 -0.31 8.07 5.44
CA ARG A 61 -1.46 8.50 6.25
C ARG A 61 -1.08 9.60 7.24
N GLU A 62 0.04 9.48 7.95
CA GLU A 62 0.56 10.51 8.85
C GLU A 62 0.82 11.84 8.13
N THR A 63 1.38 11.78 6.91
CA THR A 63 1.65 12.98 6.11
C THR A 63 0.35 13.68 5.71
N VAL A 64 -0.66 12.91 5.27
CA VAL A 64 -1.98 13.45 4.93
C VAL A 64 -2.68 14.02 6.16
N LEU A 65 -2.55 13.38 7.32
CA LEU A 65 -3.10 13.87 8.58
C LEU A 65 -2.54 15.26 8.93
N LYS A 66 -1.21 15.40 8.89
CA LYS A 66 -0.52 16.66 9.17
C LYS A 66 -0.95 17.77 8.18
N GLU A 67 -1.06 17.42 6.90
CA GLU A 67 -1.52 18.37 5.88
C GLU A 67 -2.98 18.80 6.09
N ASN A 68 -3.89 17.85 6.37
CA ASN A 68 -5.31 18.16 6.64
C ASN A 68 -5.45 19.10 7.84
N LEU A 69 -4.74 18.83 8.94
CA LEU A 69 -4.74 19.68 10.13
C LEU A 69 -4.16 21.07 9.83
N TRP A 70 -3.08 21.15 9.05
CA TRP A 70 -2.50 22.42 8.65
C TRP A 70 -3.44 23.25 7.77
N GLN A 71 -4.15 22.61 6.83
CA GLN A 71 -5.16 23.29 6.00
C GLN A 71 -6.34 23.80 6.83
N MET A 72 -6.85 23.01 7.78
CA MET A 72 -7.92 23.44 8.67
C MET A 72 -7.49 24.61 9.56
N ARG A 73 -6.29 24.55 10.15
CA ARG A 73 -5.73 25.66 10.95
C ARG A 73 -5.59 26.95 10.13
N ARG A 74 -5.09 26.85 8.89
CA ARG A 74 -5.05 28.01 7.98
C ARG A 74 -6.43 28.54 7.64
N ALA A 75 -7.44 27.69 7.50
CA ALA A 75 -8.81 28.12 7.29
C ALA A 75 -9.39 28.86 8.53
N ILE A 76 -9.04 28.43 9.75
CA ILE A 76 -9.39 29.14 10.99
C ILE A 76 -8.77 30.53 11.00
N ASP A 77 -7.47 30.63 10.74
CA ASP A 77 -6.75 31.91 10.73
C ASP A 77 -7.32 32.87 9.67
N GLN A 78 -7.63 32.34 8.48
CA GLN A 78 -8.24 33.12 7.40
C GLN A 78 -9.66 33.59 7.76
N PHE A 79 -10.47 32.72 8.37
CA PHE A 79 -11.80 33.08 8.85
C PHE A 79 -11.72 34.22 9.88
N ALA A 80 -10.79 34.11 10.83
CA ALA A 80 -10.56 35.13 11.85
C ALA A 80 -10.12 36.46 11.25
N ALA A 81 -9.22 36.44 10.26
CA ALA A 81 -8.77 37.65 9.56
C ALA A 81 -9.91 38.36 8.80
N ASP A 82 -10.83 37.61 8.20
CA ASP A 82 -11.90 38.16 7.36
C ASP A 82 -13.14 38.55 8.16
N LYS A 83 -13.47 37.82 9.23
CA LYS A 83 -14.67 38.05 10.06
C LYS A 83 -14.40 38.81 11.34
N GLY A 84 -13.12 38.96 11.72
CA GLY A 84 -12.73 39.56 13.00
C GLY A 84 -13.12 38.71 14.21
N LYS A 85 -13.47 37.44 13.99
CA LYS A 85 -13.79 36.49 15.06
C LYS A 85 -13.44 35.05 14.68
N LEU A 86 -13.20 34.19 15.66
CA LEU A 86 -12.97 32.76 15.47
C LEU A 86 -14.28 32.04 15.04
N PRO A 87 -14.17 30.99 14.21
CA PRO A 87 -15.31 30.13 13.87
C PRO A 87 -15.78 29.33 15.09
N GLN A 88 -17.04 28.95 15.16
CA GLN A 88 -17.60 28.14 16.25
C GLN A 88 -17.36 26.64 16.06
N SER A 89 -17.26 26.18 14.81
CA SER A 89 -17.03 24.78 14.46
C SER A 89 -16.36 24.63 13.09
N VAL A 90 -15.92 23.42 12.76
CA VAL A 90 -15.40 23.12 11.42
C VAL A 90 -16.48 23.27 10.34
N ASP A 91 -17.75 23.03 10.67
CA ASP A 91 -18.87 23.18 9.74
C ASP A 91 -19.04 24.64 9.28
N GLU A 92 -18.82 25.62 10.17
CA GLU A 92 -18.87 27.04 9.80
C GLU A 92 -17.77 27.40 8.77
N LEU A 93 -16.61 26.75 8.83
CA LEU A 93 -15.54 26.93 7.83
C LEU A 93 -15.96 26.42 6.44
N VAL A 94 -16.76 25.35 6.38
CA VAL A 94 -17.29 24.80 5.13
C VAL A 94 -18.39 25.71 4.58
N GLU A 95 -19.34 26.13 5.42
CA GLU A 95 -20.40 27.08 5.04
C GLU A 95 -19.83 28.42 4.56
N GLY A 96 -18.80 28.92 5.24
CA GLY A 96 -18.05 30.11 4.89
C GLY A 96 -17.15 29.97 3.65
N LYS A 97 -17.06 28.77 3.05
CA LYS A 97 -16.22 28.43 1.90
C LYS A 97 -14.71 28.62 2.12
N TYR A 98 -14.26 28.59 3.38
CA TYR A 98 -12.84 28.52 3.73
C TYR A 98 -12.31 27.08 3.57
N LEU A 99 -13.18 26.10 3.79
CA LEU A 99 -12.97 24.70 3.42
C LEU A 99 -13.99 24.31 2.34
N ARG A 100 -13.57 23.44 1.41
CA ARG A 100 -14.49 22.88 0.41
C ARG A 100 -15.41 21.84 1.01
N GLU A 101 -14.86 21.02 1.89
CA GLU A 101 -15.53 19.97 2.64
C GLU A 101 -14.69 19.65 3.88
N LYS A 102 -15.29 18.95 4.83
CA LYS A 102 -14.59 18.48 6.03
C LYS A 102 -13.65 17.33 5.65
N PRO A 103 -12.32 17.47 5.83
CA PRO A 103 -11.39 16.41 5.46
C PRO A 103 -11.61 15.17 6.32
N ILE A 104 -11.34 14.00 5.74
CA ILE A 104 -11.35 12.70 6.44
C ILE A 104 -9.98 12.50 7.09
N ASP A 105 -9.98 12.12 8.34
CA ASP A 105 -8.79 11.69 9.07
C ASP A 105 -8.31 10.34 8.48
N PRO A 106 -7.08 10.26 7.92
CA PRO A 106 -6.57 9.05 7.28
C PRO A 106 -6.18 7.94 8.26
N ILE A 107 -6.18 8.19 9.57
CA ILE A 107 -5.88 7.22 10.63
C ILE A 107 -7.17 6.66 11.22
N SER A 108 -8.10 7.54 11.62
CA SER A 108 -9.39 7.12 12.19
C SER A 108 -10.46 6.80 11.14
N GLU A 109 -10.21 7.18 9.87
CA GLU A 109 -11.11 7.03 8.71
C GLU A 109 -12.47 7.73 8.90
N LYS A 110 -12.53 8.72 9.80
CA LYS A 110 -13.71 9.53 10.10
C LYS A 110 -13.50 10.98 9.70
N ASN A 111 -14.58 11.71 9.46
CA ASN A 111 -14.57 13.17 9.28
C ASN A 111 -14.87 13.90 10.60
N GLU A 112 -14.56 13.29 11.74
CA GLU A 112 -14.76 13.86 13.06
C GLU A 112 -13.41 14.34 13.60
N TRP A 113 -13.40 15.54 14.19
CA TRP A 113 -12.20 16.16 14.74
C TRP A 113 -12.49 16.74 16.12
N THR A 114 -11.48 16.77 16.97
CA THR A 114 -11.57 17.40 18.29
C THR A 114 -11.41 18.90 18.14
N GLU A 115 -12.49 19.65 18.34
CA GLU A 115 -12.52 21.10 18.25
C GLU A 115 -12.14 21.69 19.62
N ILE A 116 -11.07 22.48 19.66
CA ILE A 116 -10.61 23.14 20.88
C ILE A 116 -11.13 24.58 20.86
N GLN A 117 -12.11 24.83 21.72
CA GLN A 117 -12.65 26.15 21.97
C GLN A 117 -11.69 26.95 22.87
N GLY A 118 -11.60 28.25 22.64
CA GLY A 118 -10.85 29.16 23.48
C GLY A 118 -11.29 30.60 23.28
N GLU A 119 -10.83 31.48 24.17
CA GLU A 119 -11.10 32.91 24.09
C GLU A 119 -10.55 33.48 22.78
N ASP A 120 -11.42 34.18 22.04
CA ASP A 120 -11.04 34.88 20.82
C ASP A 120 -10.36 36.21 21.15
N PRO A 121 -9.06 36.38 20.84
CA PRO A 121 -8.36 37.64 21.09
C PRO A 121 -8.91 38.81 20.26
N SER A 122 -9.62 38.51 19.18
CA SER A 122 -10.15 39.50 18.23
C SER A 122 -11.58 39.91 18.56
N SER A 123 -12.28 39.16 19.43
CA SER A 123 -13.65 39.46 19.81
C SER A 123 -13.70 40.57 20.88
N PRO A 124 -14.42 41.69 20.64
CA PRO A 124 -14.59 42.76 21.62
C PRO A 124 -15.28 42.29 22.91
N ASP A 125 -16.10 41.25 22.81
CA ASP A 125 -16.95 40.74 23.88
C ASP A 125 -16.37 39.46 24.53
N ALA A 126 -15.10 39.13 24.24
CA ALA A 126 -14.43 37.90 24.69
C ALA A 126 -15.24 36.63 24.37
N GLU A 127 -15.87 36.58 23.20
CA GLU A 127 -16.56 35.36 22.74
C GLU A 127 -15.55 34.22 22.59
N GLU A 128 -15.98 33.00 22.95
CA GLU A 128 -15.19 31.80 22.68
C GLU A 128 -15.36 31.37 21.22
N GLY A 129 -14.30 30.84 20.62
CA GLY A 129 -14.35 30.21 19.32
C GLY A 129 -13.28 29.14 19.15
N MET A 130 -13.43 28.34 18.09
CA MET A 130 -12.58 27.22 17.75
C MET A 130 -11.20 27.75 17.34
N LYS A 131 -10.24 27.59 18.25
CA LYS A 131 -8.86 28.03 18.07
C LYS A 131 -8.00 26.98 17.38
N ASP A 132 -8.29 25.72 17.63
CA ASP A 132 -7.51 24.60 17.11
C ASP A 132 -8.39 23.37 16.86
N VAL A 133 -7.91 22.48 16.00
CA VAL A 133 -8.54 21.22 15.63
C VAL A 133 -7.51 20.12 15.73
N LYS A 134 -7.88 19.00 16.36
CA LYS A 134 -7.00 17.84 16.55
C LYS A 134 -7.62 16.54 16.08
N SER A 135 -6.78 15.55 15.80
CA SER A 135 -7.23 14.19 15.43
C SER A 135 -7.91 13.48 16.60
N LEU A 136 -8.89 12.63 16.28
CA LEU A 136 -9.52 11.67 17.20
C LEU A 136 -8.88 10.27 17.12
N ALA A 137 -7.82 10.11 16.33
CA ALA A 137 -7.18 8.81 16.16
C ALA A 137 -6.49 8.36 17.44
N GLU A 138 -6.65 7.07 17.75
CA GLU A 138 -5.93 6.43 18.84
C GLU A 138 -4.53 5.99 18.40
N GLY A 139 -3.58 6.01 19.33
CA GLY A 139 -2.22 5.54 19.12
C GLY A 139 -1.21 6.65 18.85
N GLU A 140 -0.04 6.23 18.36
CA GLU A 140 1.13 7.08 18.17
C GLU A 140 1.60 7.00 16.71
N ASP A 141 2.24 8.07 16.26
CA ASP A 141 2.91 8.11 14.98
C ASP A 141 4.25 7.35 15.01
N SER A 142 4.88 7.30 13.85
CA SER A 142 6.18 6.69 13.67
C SER A 142 7.33 7.34 14.49
N GLU A 143 7.10 8.51 15.09
CA GLU A 143 8.03 9.26 15.95
C GLU A 143 7.71 9.10 17.45
N GLY A 144 6.60 8.43 17.80
CA GLY A 144 6.13 8.24 19.18
C GLY A 144 5.25 9.38 19.71
N LYS A 145 4.82 10.31 18.85
CA LYS A 145 3.86 11.36 19.22
C LYS A 145 2.43 10.85 19.05
N LYS A 146 1.59 11.07 20.05
CA LYS A 146 0.17 10.69 19.99
C LYS A 146 -0.58 11.47 18.92
N TYR A 147 -1.50 10.80 18.20
CA TYR A 147 -2.33 11.47 17.20
C TYR A 147 -3.21 12.57 17.79
N GLU A 148 -3.68 12.40 19.02
CA GLU A 148 -4.47 13.41 19.76
C GLU A 148 -3.68 14.69 20.08
N GLU A 149 -2.35 14.67 19.96
CA GLU A 149 -1.49 15.83 20.19
C GLU A 149 -1.20 16.61 18.90
N TYR A 150 -1.69 16.13 17.75
CA TYR A 150 -1.47 16.78 16.46
C TYR A 150 -2.42 17.93 16.18
#